data_AF-A0A7J8R3W5-F1
#
_entry.id   AF-A0A7J8R3W5-F1
#
_cell.length_a   1.000
_cell.length_b   1.000
_cell.length_c   1.000
_cell.angle_alpha   90.00
_cell.angle_beta   90.00
_cell.angle_gamma   90.00
#
_symmetry.space_group_name_H-M   'P 1'
#
loop_
_entity.id
_entity.type
_entity.pdbx_description
1 polymer ?
#
loop_
_entity_poly.entity_id
_entity_poly.type
_entity_poly.pdbx_seq_one_letter_code
_entity_poly.pdbx_strand_id
1 'polypeptide(L)'
;MCVFLCMGGNSTTWMNTAVLVTCMRNFPKNRGPVSGILKGYVGLSTAIFTDICTALFSSDPSTFLFILAVVPAIVCLTATFFLHEIPTPTKNPSELRQETLYFHVFNGIAFILAVYLLAFDITGNHGRVLSLAFAVGLLVLLATPLSVPLYSFISKPLSDSDIERPMKVS
;
A
#
# COMPACT_ATOMS: atom_id res chain seq x y z
N MET A 1 9.29 28.55 -7.03
CA MET A 1 8.22 28.29 -6.03
C MET A 1 6.93 27.80 -6.69
N CYS A 2 6.26 28.58 -7.56
CA CYS A 2 5.00 28.15 -8.20
C CYS A 2 5.11 26.86 -9.02
N VAL A 3 6.18 26.66 -9.79
CA VAL A 3 6.38 25.43 -10.58
C VAL A 3 6.44 24.19 -9.69
N PHE A 4 7.16 24.25 -8.56
CA PHE A 4 7.26 23.14 -7.61
C PHE A 4 5.92 22.85 -6.91
N LEU A 5 5.16 23.88 -6.56
CA LEU A 5 3.81 23.72 -5.99
C LEU A 5 2.84 23.10 -7.00
N CYS A 6 2.89 23.56 -8.26
CA CYS A 6 2.12 22.98 -9.35
C CYS A 6 2.51 21.52 -9.59
N MET A 7 3.80 21.19 -9.63
CA MET A 7 4.27 19.80 -9.76
C MET A 7 3.80 18.94 -8.57
N GLY A 8 3.96 19.43 -7.34
CA GLY A 8 3.53 18.70 -6.15
C GLY A 8 2.03 18.39 -6.16
N GLY A 9 1.19 19.39 -6.43
CA GLY A 9 -0.26 19.22 -6.49
C GLY A 9 -0.71 18.27 -7.60
N ASN A 10 -0.11 18.37 -8.79
CA ASN A 10 -0.49 17.52 -9.93
C ASN A 10 0.06 16.09 -9.85
N SER A 11 1.23 15.90 -9.23
CA SER A 11 1.89 14.59 -9.12
C SER A 11 1.03 13.55 -8.37
N THR A 12 0.38 13.96 -7.27
CA THR A 12 -0.51 13.10 -6.48
C THR A 12 -1.69 12.58 -7.30
N THR A 13 -2.30 13.46 -8.12
CA THR A 13 -3.42 13.09 -8.98
C THR A 13 -3.01 12.12 -10.09
N TRP A 14 -1.83 12.33 -10.68
CA TRP A 14 -1.25 11.43 -11.66
C TRP A 14 -0.99 10.04 -11.06
N MET A 15 -0.38 9.98 -9.88
CA MET A 15 -0.11 8.72 -9.18
C MET A 15 -1.41 7.97 -8.85
N ASN A 16 -2.42 8.65 -8.29
CA ASN A 16 -3.71 8.03 -7.99
C ASN A 16 -4.39 7.47 -9.25
N THR A 17 -4.31 8.20 -10.36
CA THR A 17 -4.86 7.75 -11.65
C THR A 17 -4.12 6.54 -12.19
N ALA A 18 -2.78 6.54 -12.14
CA ALA A 18 -1.95 5.42 -12.59
C ALA A 18 -2.29 4.14 -11.82
N VAL A 19 -2.35 4.21 -10.49
CA VAL A 19 -2.72 3.07 -9.64
C VAL A 19 -4.14 2.59 -9.97
N LEU A 20 -5.11 3.51 -10.10
CA LEU A 20 -6.49 3.16 -10.42
C LEU A 20 -6.62 2.47 -11.78
N VAL A 21 -5.96 2.98 -12.82
CA VAL A 21 -5.99 2.38 -14.15
C VAL A 21 -5.35 0.98 -14.14
N THR A 22 -4.22 0.82 -13.45
CA THR A 22 -3.58 -0.50 -13.27
C THR A 22 -4.50 -1.48 -12.55
N CYS A 23 -5.13 -1.07 -11.43
CA CYS A 23 -6.09 -1.92 -10.72
C CYS A 23 -7.30 -2.31 -11.59
N MET A 24 -7.82 -1.38 -12.40
CA MET A 24 -8.93 -1.69 -13.32
C MET A 24 -8.53 -2.63 -14.46
N ARG A 25 -7.28 -2.56 -14.92
CA ARG A 25 -6.73 -3.50 -15.92
C ARG A 25 -6.52 -4.89 -15.32
N ASN A 26 -6.08 -4.98 -14.07
CA ASN A 26 -5.87 -6.25 -13.38
C ASN A 26 -7.21 -6.95 -13.02
N PHE A 27 -8.28 -6.19 -12.75
CA PHE A 27 -9.60 -6.73 -12.39
C PHE A 27 -10.71 -6.32 -13.39
N PRO A 28 -10.69 -6.82 -14.63
CA PRO A 28 -11.59 -6.36 -15.68
C PRO A 28 -13.08 -6.67 -15.41
N LYS A 29 -13.39 -7.67 -14.56
CA LYS A 29 -14.75 -8.13 -14.25
C LYS A 29 -15.45 -7.35 -13.12
N ASN A 30 -14.69 -6.68 -12.24
CA ASN A 30 -15.20 -6.01 -11.03
C ASN A 30 -14.71 -4.54 -10.91
N ARG A 31 -14.69 -3.79 -12.01
CA ARG A 31 -14.10 -2.43 -12.07
C ARG A 31 -14.73 -1.42 -11.10
N GLY A 32 -16.06 -1.46 -10.93
CA GLY A 32 -16.80 -0.54 -10.06
C GLY A 32 -16.39 -0.66 -8.58
N PRO A 33 -16.59 -1.84 -7.96
CA PRO A 33 -16.19 -2.07 -6.56
C PRO A 33 -14.70 -1.84 -6.28
N VAL A 34 -13.82 -2.23 -7.21
CA VAL A 34 -12.37 -2.05 -7.07
C VAL A 34 -12.00 -0.57 -6.97
N SER A 35 -12.61 0.29 -7.80
CA SER A 35 -12.35 1.74 -7.73
C SER A 35 -12.82 2.37 -6.41
N GLY A 36 -13.93 1.88 -5.85
CA GLY A 36 -14.46 2.33 -4.57
C GLY A 36 -13.57 1.92 -3.40
N ILE A 37 -13.14 0.66 -3.37
CA ILE A 37 -12.22 0.14 -2.35
C ILE A 37 -10.88 0.88 -2.41
N LEU A 38 -10.34 1.09 -3.61
CA LEU A 38 -9.08 1.80 -3.78
C LEU A 38 -9.16 3.24 -3.24
N LYS A 39 -10.25 3.96 -3.52
CA LYS A 39 -10.50 5.28 -2.94
C LYS A 39 -10.63 5.22 -1.42
N GLY A 40 -11.29 4.20 -0.88
CA GLY A 40 -11.38 3.95 0.56
C GLY A 40 -10.00 3.79 1.21
N TYR A 41 -9.08 3.05 0.57
CA TYR A 41 -7.72 2.88 1.07
C TYR A 41 -6.88 4.15 1.06
N VAL A 42 -7.11 5.07 0.12
CA VAL A 42 -6.46 6.39 0.16
C VAL A 42 -6.87 7.15 1.43
N GLY A 43 -8.16 7.11 1.79
CA GLY A 43 -8.66 7.69 3.04
C GLY A 43 -8.10 6.99 4.28
N LEU A 44 -8.15 5.66 4.30
CA LEU A 44 -7.60 4.84 5.39
C LEU A 44 -6.12 5.13 5.64
N SER A 45 -5.31 5.19 4.58
CA SER A 45 -3.87 5.50 4.67
C SER A 45 -3.63 6.90 5.24
N THR A 46 -4.49 7.86 4.93
CA THR A 46 -4.37 9.23 5.45
C THR A 46 -4.67 9.28 6.95
N ALA A 47 -5.68 8.55 7.40
CA ALA A 47 -5.99 8.41 8.83
C ALA A 47 -4.83 7.74 9.59
N ILE A 48 -4.34 6.60 9.11
CA ILE A 48 -3.18 5.88 9.67
C ILE A 48 -1.95 6.81 9.78
N PHE A 49 -1.65 7.53 8.71
CA PHE A 49 -0.51 8.44 8.69
C PHE A 49 -0.66 9.57 9.71
N THR A 50 -1.86 10.11 9.86
CA THR A 50 -2.18 11.17 10.84
C THR A 50 -2.00 10.66 12.26
N ASP A 51 -2.49 9.47 12.57
CA ASP A 51 -2.37 8.85 13.90
C ASP A 51 -0.92 8.58 14.26
N ILE A 52 -0.15 7.98 13.34
CA ILE A 52 1.28 7.71 13.55
C ILE A 52 2.04 9.01 13.77
N CYS A 53 1.78 10.03 12.95
CA CYS A 53 2.46 11.31 13.08
C CYS A 53 2.13 12.01 14.39
N THR A 54 0.86 12.01 14.80
CA THR A 54 0.41 12.66 16.02
C THR A 54 0.93 11.92 17.26
N ALA A 55 0.94 10.59 17.25
CA ALA A 55 1.43 9.78 18.35
C ALA A 55 2.95 9.88 18.55
N LEU A 56 3.72 9.94 17.45
CA LEU A 56 5.19 9.92 17.51
C LEU A 56 5.82 11.32 17.60
N PHE A 57 5.24 12.34 16.97
CA PHE A 57 5.92 13.64 16.73
C PHE A 57 5.21 14.85 17.32
N SER A 58 4.42 14.68 18.38
CA SER A 58 3.69 15.78 19.03
C SER A 58 4.57 16.94 19.53
N SER A 59 5.90 16.77 19.61
CA SER A 59 6.84 17.75 20.18
C SER A 59 7.66 18.55 19.15
N ASP A 60 7.89 18.04 17.94
CA ASP A 60 8.90 18.59 17.01
C ASP A 60 8.41 18.69 15.56
N PRO A 61 8.08 19.91 15.06
CA PRO A 61 7.52 20.10 13.72
C PRO A 61 8.51 19.83 12.59
N SER A 62 9.82 19.96 12.82
CA SER A 62 10.86 19.69 11.82
C SER A 62 10.95 18.20 11.48
N THR A 63 10.93 17.32 12.50
CA THR A 63 10.96 15.86 12.34
C THR A 63 9.69 15.34 11.66
N PHE A 64 8.53 15.95 11.96
CA PHE A 64 7.28 15.67 11.28
C PHE A 64 7.37 15.93 9.77
N LEU A 65 7.88 17.10 9.36
CA LEU A 65 8.05 17.42 7.93
C LEU A 65 9.05 16.50 7.23
N PHE A 66 10.12 16.10 7.93
CA PHE A 66 11.10 15.16 7.38
C PHE A 66 10.49 13.80 7.08
N ILE A 67 9.69 13.25 8.00
CA ILE A 67 9.02 11.95 7.83
C ILE A 67 7.94 12.02 6.76
N LEU A 68 7.19 13.12 6.69
CA LEU A 68 6.20 13.35 5.64
C LEU A 68 6.83 13.42 4.25
N ALA A 69 8.07 13.88 4.12
CA ALA A 69 8.81 13.86 2.87
C ALA A 69 9.40 12.47 2.54
N VAL A 70 10.03 11.81 3.53
CA VAL A 70 10.82 10.60 3.31
C VAL A 70 9.96 9.34 3.23
N VAL A 71 8.99 9.16 4.12
CA VAL A 71 8.21 7.92 4.20
C VAL A 71 7.36 7.71 2.94
N PRO A 72 6.54 8.68 2.48
CA PRO A 72 5.82 8.53 1.22
C PRO A 72 6.73 8.32 0.01
N ALA A 73 7.90 8.96 -0.02
CA ALA A 73 8.87 8.77 -1.11
C ALA A 73 9.40 7.33 -1.17
N ILE A 74 9.79 6.75 -0.03
CA ILE A 74 10.23 5.34 0.06
C ILE A 74 9.10 4.40 -0.34
N VAL A 75 7.88 4.64 0.14
CA VAL A 75 6.70 3.82 -0.22
C VAL A 75 6.42 3.89 -1.72
N CYS A 76 6.51 5.08 -2.35
CA CYS A 76 6.32 5.21 -3.79
C CYS A 76 7.43 4.52 -4.60
N LEU A 77 8.69 4.62 -4.17
CA LEU A 77 9.82 3.96 -4.83
C LEU A 77 9.72 2.43 -4.74
N THR A 78 9.42 1.91 -3.55
CA THR A 78 9.18 0.48 -3.36
C THR A 78 7.97 0.02 -4.16
N ALA A 79 6.85 0.74 -4.11
CA ALA A 79 5.66 0.43 -4.91
C ALA A 79 5.98 0.38 -6.41
N THR A 80 6.77 1.32 -6.94
CA THR A 80 7.19 1.32 -8.35
C THR A 80 7.99 0.06 -8.71
N PHE A 81 8.84 -0.40 -7.80
CA PHE A 81 9.60 -1.65 -7.98
C PHE A 81 8.69 -2.88 -7.96
N PHE A 82 7.69 -2.92 -7.06
CA PHE A 82 6.70 -4.02 -6.98
C PHE A 82 5.67 -4.01 -8.12
N LEU A 83 5.32 -2.83 -8.64
CA LEU A 83 4.37 -2.64 -9.75
C LEU A 83 4.97 -2.89 -11.13
N HIS A 84 6.28 -3.16 -11.23
CA HIS A 84 6.86 -3.58 -12.51
C HIS A 84 6.34 -4.98 -12.83
N GLU A 85 5.24 -5.01 -13.59
CA GLU A 85 4.57 -6.21 -14.06
C GLU A 85 5.54 -7.02 -14.93
N ILE A 86 5.97 -8.17 -14.40
CA ILE A 86 6.45 -9.27 -15.25
C ILE A 86 5.23 -9.70 -16.07
N PRO A 87 5.27 -9.70 -17.41
CA PRO A 87 4.13 -10.10 -18.23
C PRO A 87 3.74 -11.55 -17.91
N THR A 88 2.68 -11.74 -17.11
CA THR A 88 2.17 -13.07 -16.83
C THR A 88 1.31 -13.55 -18.01
N PRO A 89 1.58 -14.75 -18.53
CA PRO A 89 0.79 -15.36 -19.59
C PRO A 89 -0.64 -15.63 -19.09
N THR A 90 -1.59 -15.63 -20.02
CA THR A 90 -2.99 -16.07 -19.92
C THR A 90 -3.38 -16.74 -18.59
N LYS A 91 -4.00 -15.98 -17.68
CA LYS A 91 -4.51 -16.46 -16.39
C LYS A 91 -5.66 -17.45 -16.59
N ASN A 92 -5.59 -18.61 -15.95
CA ASN A 92 -6.67 -19.59 -15.96
C ASN A 92 -7.86 -19.11 -15.10
N PRO A 93 -9.10 -19.56 -15.38
CA PRO A 93 -10.28 -19.15 -14.60
C PRO A 93 -10.22 -19.54 -13.11
N SER A 94 -9.44 -20.57 -12.76
CA SER A 94 -9.17 -20.97 -11.37
C SER A 94 -8.27 -19.97 -10.64
N GLU A 95 -7.24 -19.44 -11.29
CA GLU A 95 -6.30 -18.47 -10.72
C GLU A 95 -7.00 -17.13 -10.48
N LEU A 96 -7.87 -16.70 -11.40
CA LEU A 96 -8.66 -15.48 -11.26
C LEU A 96 -9.60 -15.52 -10.03
N ARG A 97 -10.15 -16.70 -9.72
CA ARG A 97 -11.01 -16.92 -8.55
C ARG A 97 -10.22 -16.85 -7.25
N GLN A 98 -8.99 -17.36 -7.26
CA GLN A 98 -8.10 -17.33 -6.12
C GLN A 98 -7.61 -15.90 -5.82
N GLU A 99 -7.24 -15.13 -6.84
CA GLU A 99 -6.88 -13.69 -6.69
C GLU A 99 -8.04 -12.87 -6.12
N THR A 100 -9.27 -13.13 -6.57
CA THR A 100 -10.47 -12.45 -6.07
C THR A 100 -10.74 -12.79 -4.59
N LEU A 101 -10.49 -14.02 -4.16
CA LEU A 101 -10.61 -14.41 -2.76
C LEU A 101 -9.57 -13.71 -1.88
N TYR A 102 -8.30 -13.68 -2.30
CA TYR A 102 -7.26 -12.94 -1.58
C TYR A 102 -7.59 -11.46 -1.48
N PHE A 103 -8.10 -10.85 -2.55
CA PHE A 103 -8.55 -9.47 -2.56
C PHE A 103 -9.68 -9.23 -1.54
N HIS A 104 -10.66 -10.12 -1.47
CA HIS A 104 -11.76 -10.01 -0.51
C HIS A 104 -11.28 -10.16 0.94
N VAL A 105 -10.37 -11.11 1.21
CA VAL A 105 -9.78 -11.30 2.55
C VAL A 105 -8.99 -10.07 2.97
N PHE A 106 -8.14 -9.54 2.08
CA PHE A 106 -7.38 -8.32 2.33
C PHE A 106 -8.32 -7.13 2.61
N ASN A 107 -9.40 -7.00 1.85
CA ASN A 107 -10.42 -5.98 2.07
C ASN A 107 -11.17 -6.16 3.39
N GLY A 108 -11.44 -7.40 3.81
CA GLY A 108 -12.00 -7.69 5.14
C GLY A 108 -11.06 -7.26 6.27
N ILE A 109 -9.77 -7.58 6.16
CA ILE A 109 -8.75 -7.14 7.13
C ILE A 109 -8.67 -5.61 7.19
N ALA A 110 -8.68 -4.95 6.03
CA ALA A 110 -8.64 -3.50 5.97
C ALA A 110 -9.91 -2.83 6.52
N PHE A 111 -11.08 -3.46 6.38
CA PHE A 111 -12.32 -3.00 7.01
C PHE A 111 -12.24 -3.12 8.54
N ILE A 112 -11.72 -4.23 9.06
CA ILE A 112 -11.49 -4.40 10.52
C ILE A 112 -10.51 -3.33 11.03
N LEU A 113 -9.43 -3.09 10.29
CA LEU A 113 -8.48 -1.99 10.56
C LEU A 113 -9.18 -0.63 10.60
N ALA A 114 -10.07 -0.33 9.64
CA ALA A 114 -10.81 0.92 9.60
C ALA A 114 -11.70 1.11 10.83
N VAL A 115 -12.43 0.07 11.23
CA VAL A 115 -13.29 0.10 12.42
C VAL A 115 -12.45 0.24 13.70
N TYR A 116 -11.31 -0.43 13.77
CA TYR A 116 -10.36 -0.32 14.88
C TYR A 116 -9.82 1.10 15.05
N LEU A 117 -9.40 1.72 13.94
CA LEU A 117 -8.97 3.12 13.89
C LEU A 117 -10.09 4.07 14.33
N LEU A 118 -11.28 3.90 13.77
CA LEU A 118 -12.44 4.74 14.09
C LEU A 118 -12.81 4.64 15.58
N ALA A 119 -12.80 3.44 16.15
CA ALA A 119 -13.08 3.25 17.57
C ALA A 119 -12.05 3.96 18.46
N PHE A 120 -10.77 3.94 18.07
CA PHE A 120 -9.71 4.61 18.80
C PHE A 120 -9.81 6.13 18.72
N ASP A 121 -10.02 6.66 17.51
CA ASP A 121 -10.17 8.10 17.27
C ASP A 121 -11.39 8.66 18.02
N ILE A 122 -12.53 7.95 18.01
CA ILE A 122 -13.74 8.33 18.75
C ILE A 122 -13.55 8.25 20.27
N THR A 123 -12.81 7.25 20.76
CA THR A 123 -12.62 7.06 22.22
C THR A 123 -11.76 8.17 22.84
N GLY A 124 -11.07 8.97 22.02
CA GLY A 124 -10.51 10.26 22.45
C GLY A 124 -9.34 10.13 23.42
N ASN A 125 -9.27 11.03 24.41
CA ASN A 125 -8.07 11.37 25.21
C ASN A 125 -7.51 10.19 26.02
N HIS A 126 -6.70 9.38 25.34
CA HIS A 126 -5.85 8.36 25.91
C HIS A 126 -4.48 8.94 26.24
N GLY A 127 -3.91 8.54 27.37
CA GLY A 127 -2.56 8.99 27.74
C GLY A 127 -1.53 8.64 26.65
N ARG A 128 -0.43 9.40 26.60
CA ARG A 128 0.65 9.26 25.60
C ARG A 128 1.14 7.81 25.41
N VAL A 129 1.17 7.04 26.50
CA VAL A 129 1.57 5.63 26.51
C VAL A 129 0.56 4.73 25.78
N LEU A 130 -0.74 4.99 25.95
CA LEU A 130 -1.81 4.20 25.35
C LEU A 130 -1.95 4.53 23.85
N SER A 131 -1.75 5.79 23.47
CA SER A 131 -1.64 6.20 22.05
C SER A 131 -0.42 5.57 21.37
N LEU A 132 0.74 5.52 22.05
CA LEU A 132 1.93 4.88 21.52
C LEU A 132 1.77 3.36 21.42
N ALA A 133 1.18 2.70 22.42
CA ALA A 133 0.88 1.27 22.38
C ALA A 133 -0.09 0.93 21.23
N PHE A 134 -1.08 1.78 20.99
CA PHE A 134 -2.01 1.66 19.87
C PHE A 134 -1.30 1.83 18.52
N ALA A 135 -0.46 2.86 18.36
CA ALA A 135 0.32 3.08 17.15
C ALA A 135 1.28 1.90 16.85
N VAL A 136 1.88 1.30 17.89
CA VAL A 136 2.70 0.09 17.76
C VAL A 136 1.83 -1.10 17.34
N GLY A 137 0.66 -1.29 17.96
CA GLY A 137 -0.29 -2.33 17.56
C GLY A 137 -0.75 -2.17 16.11
N LEU A 138 -1.02 -0.94 15.69
CA LEU A 138 -1.35 -0.59 14.31
C LEU A 138 -0.22 -0.94 13.35
N LEU A 139 1.03 -0.62 13.70
CA LEU A 139 2.20 -0.91 12.87
C LEU A 139 2.37 -2.43 12.68
N VAL A 140 2.15 -3.22 13.73
CA VAL A 140 2.18 -4.70 13.66
C VAL A 140 1.03 -5.22 12.79
N LEU A 141 -0.17 -4.65 12.95
CA LEU A 141 -1.34 -5.03 12.17
C LEU A 141 -1.18 -4.67 10.68
N LEU A 142 -0.46 -3.59 10.36
CA LEU A 142 -0.08 -3.20 9.00
C LEU A 142 1.05 -4.05 8.42
N ALA A 143 1.98 -4.50 9.26
CA ALA A 143 3.07 -5.39 8.85
C ALA A 143 2.55 -6.77 8.42
N THR A 144 1.43 -7.22 8.99
CA THR A 144 0.82 -8.52 8.68
C THR A 144 0.44 -8.68 7.20
N PRO A 145 -0.37 -7.79 6.58
CA PRO A 145 -0.68 -7.86 5.16
C PRO A 145 0.51 -7.51 4.25
N LEU A 146 1.49 -6.73 4.74
CA LEU A 146 2.71 -6.40 3.99
C LEU A 146 3.70 -7.57 3.96
N SER A 147 3.71 -8.43 4.97
CA SER A 147 4.59 -9.59 5.05
C SER A 147 4.28 -10.65 3.99
N VAL A 148 3.02 -10.74 3.52
CA VAL A 148 2.61 -11.69 2.48
C VAL A 148 3.30 -11.42 1.12
N PRO A 149 3.24 -10.20 0.55
CA PRO A 149 3.99 -9.89 -0.67
C PRO A 149 5.50 -9.90 -0.43
N LEU A 150 5.98 -9.48 0.75
CA LEU A 150 7.41 -9.51 1.07
C LEU A 150 7.95 -10.94 1.12
N TYR A 151 7.21 -11.86 1.74
CA TYR A 151 7.57 -13.29 1.82
C TYR A 151 7.54 -13.96 0.44
N SER A 152 6.53 -13.65 -0.39
CA SER A 152 6.49 -14.11 -1.78
C SER A 152 7.69 -13.63 -2.59
N PHE A 153 8.16 -12.40 -2.33
CA PHE A 153 9.32 -11.83 -3.00
C PHE A 153 10.65 -12.38 -2.47
N ILE A 154 10.81 -12.51 -1.15
CA ILE A 154 12.00 -13.07 -0.49
C ILE A 154 12.10 -14.60 -0.68
N SER A 155 10.99 -15.27 -1.01
CA SER A 155 11.01 -16.67 -1.42
C SER A 155 11.34 -16.85 -2.91
N LYS A 156 11.32 -15.78 -3.72
CA LYS A 156 11.67 -15.77 -5.15
C LYS A 156 13.14 -15.47 -5.55
N PRO A 157 14.12 -15.14 -4.68
CA PRO A 157 15.46 -14.76 -5.12
C PRO A 157 16.44 -15.94 -5.22
N LEU A 158 15.98 -17.19 -5.26
CA LEU A 158 16.86 -18.38 -5.33
C LEU A 158 16.44 -19.43 -6.37
N SER A 159 15.59 -19.06 -7.34
CA SER A 159 15.23 -19.94 -8.45
C SER A 159 15.26 -19.20 -9.80
N ASP A 160 16.24 -18.34 -10.00
CA ASP A 160 16.56 -17.77 -11.33
C ASP A 160 18.08 -17.65 -11.52
N SER A 161 18.79 -18.74 -11.24
CA SER A 161 20.22 -18.88 -11.56
C SER A 161 20.51 -20.18 -12.29
N ASP A 162 19.61 -20.62 -13.17
CA ASP A 162 19.89 -21.61 -14.21
C ASP A 162 18.84 -21.49 -15.32
N ILE A 163 19.16 -20.69 -16.35
CA ILE A 163 19.01 -20.99 -17.78
C ILE A 163 19.53 -19.73 -18.49
N GLU A 164 20.86 -19.65 -18.54
CA GLU A 164 21.54 -18.93 -19.62
C GLU A 164 20.91 -19.33 -20.95
N ARG A 165 20.49 -18.33 -21.74
CA ARG A 165 20.41 -18.51 -23.19
C ARG A 165 21.81 -18.86 -23.70
N PRO A 166 21.92 -19.66 -24.77
CA PRO A 166 22.22 -18.95 -26.02
C PRO A 166 21.47 -19.46 -27.25
N MET A 167 21.29 -18.50 -28.16
CA MET A 167 21.07 -18.70 -29.60
C MET A 167 21.94 -19.82 -30.20
N LYS A 168 21.31 -20.66 -31.03
CA LYS A 168 21.80 -21.21 -32.31
C LYS A 168 20.52 -21.55 -33.10
N VAL A 169 20.16 -20.88 -34.20
CA VAL A 169 20.84 -20.77 -35.51
C VAL A 169 21.47 -22.10 -35.93
N SER A 170 20.66 -23.00 -36.50
CA SER A 170 20.72 -23.41 -37.91
C SER A 170 19.60 -24.39 -38.22
#